data_AF-A0A961KI36-F1
#
_entry.id   AF-A0A961KI36-F1
#
_cell.length_a   1.000
_cell.length_b   1.000
_cell.length_c   1.000
_cell.angle_alpha   90.00
_cell.angle_beta   90.00
_cell.angle_gamma   90.00
#
_symmetry.space_group_name_H-M   'P 1'
#
loop_
_entity.id
_entity.type
_entity.pdbx_description
1 polymer ?
#
loop_
_entity_poly.entity_id
_entity_poly.type
_entity_poly.pdbx_seq_one_letter_code
_entity_poly.pdbx_strand_id
1 'polypeptide(L)'
;MTRPMQETMDMARRAVTHFVNRTTDQAASTYALDVSAYTDPARYRHEVEKIFREKPLALVLSIEIAEPNSYRATEVCGTPVIVTRDGDG
;
A
#
# COMPACT_ATOMS: atom_id res chain seq x y z
N MET A 1 -16.65 -15.85 -8.47
CA MET A 1 -16.57 -17.07 -7.66
C MET A 1 -17.15 -16.75 -6.30
N THR A 2 -18.38 -17.20 -6.01
CA THR A 2 -19.10 -16.83 -4.77
C THR A 2 -18.50 -17.60 -3.61
N ARG A 3 -18.03 -16.91 -2.56
CA ARG A 3 -17.55 -17.59 -1.34
C ARG A 3 -18.68 -18.45 -0.76
N PRO A 4 -18.39 -19.66 -0.27
CA PRO A 4 -19.38 -20.50 0.41
C PRO A 4 -20.10 -19.75 1.53
N MET A 5 -21.42 -19.96 1.65
CA MET A 5 -22.25 -19.33 2.69
C MET A 5 -21.73 -19.62 4.10
N GLN A 6 -21.18 -20.81 4.32
CA GLN A 6 -20.55 -21.23 5.57
C GLN A 6 -19.42 -20.28 6.00
N GLU A 7 -18.45 -20.04 5.11
CA GLU A 7 -17.30 -19.16 5.38
C GLU A 7 -17.73 -17.73 5.71
N THR A 8 -18.75 -17.23 5.02
CA THR A 8 -19.30 -15.89 5.24
C THR A 8 -19.94 -15.78 6.63
N MET A 9 -20.70 -16.80 7.02
CA MET A 9 -21.31 -16.86 8.36
C MET A 9 -20.27 -16.99 9.46
N ASP A 10 -19.17 -17.69 9.24
CA ASP A 10 -18.08 -17.82 10.22
C ASP A 10 -17.30 -16.51 10.39
N MET A 11 -17.05 -15.78 9.30
CA MET A 11 -16.51 -14.42 9.38
C MET A 11 -17.43 -13.47 10.15
N ALA A 12 -18.75 -13.52 9.90
CA ALA A 12 -19.72 -12.68 10.59
C ALA A 12 -19.76 -12.97 12.10
N ARG A 13 -19.76 -14.25 12.50
CA ARG A 13 -19.70 -14.65 13.92
C ARG A 13 -18.42 -14.16 14.60
N ARG A 14 -17.27 -14.27 13.93
CA ARG A 14 -15.99 -13.75 14.43
C ARG A 14 -16.03 -12.23 14.61
N ALA A 15 -16.55 -11.50 13.63
CA ALA A 15 -16.69 -10.05 13.72
C ALA A 15 -17.58 -9.61 14.90
N VAL A 16 -18.71 -10.30 15.12
CA VAL A 16 -19.59 -10.04 16.28
C VAL A 16 -18.85 -10.32 17.59
N THR A 17 -18.09 -11.42 17.67
CA THR A 17 -17.30 -11.77 18.85
C THR A 17 -16.29 -10.67 19.19
N HIS A 18 -15.56 -10.18 18.18
CA HIS A 18 -14.63 -9.07 18.35
C HIS A 18 -15.32 -7.77 18.77
N PHE A 19 -16.47 -7.45 18.18
CA PHE A 19 -17.26 -6.27 18.52
C PHE A 19 -17.72 -6.28 19.98
N VAL A 20 -18.34 -7.38 20.43
CA VAL A 20 -18.82 -7.55 21.81
C VAL A 20 -17.68 -7.45 22.81
N ASN A 21 -16.54 -8.08 22.51
CA ASN A 21 -15.39 -8.11 23.40
C ASN A 21 -14.48 -6.88 23.27
N ARG A 22 -14.80 -5.93 22.38
CA ARG A 22 -13.97 -4.75 22.06
C ARG A 22 -12.52 -5.12 21.70
N THR A 23 -12.37 -6.16 20.89
CA THR A 23 -11.08 -6.62 20.37
C THR A 23 -11.10 -6.57 18.83
N THR A 24 -10.01 -7.00 18.21
CA THR A 24 -9.92 -7.22 16.76
C THR A 24 -9.11 -8.49 16.51
N ASP A 25 -9.07 -8.97 15.27
CA ASP A 25 -8.17 -10.06 14.90
C ASP A 25 -6.72 -9.62 15.18
N GLN A 26 -6.00 -10.40 15.98
CA GLN A 26 -4.59 -10.20 16.27
C GLN A 26 -3.78 -11.41 15.82
N ALA A 27 -2.52 -11.18 15.45
CA ALA A 27 -1.57 -12.28 15.28
C ALA A 27 -1.36 -13.00 16.61
N ALA A 28 -0.98 -14.29 16.55
CA ALA A 28 -0.77 -15.10 17.76
C ALA A 28 0.34 -14.56 18.69
N SER A 29 1.22 -13.70 18.20
CA SER A 29 2.29 -13.07 18.97
C SER A 29 2.74 -11.76 18.31
N THR A 30 3.54 -10.99 19.05
CA THR A 30 4.21 -9.81 18.51
C THR A 30 5.32 -10.22 17.54
N TYR A 31 5.46 -9.46 16.46
CA TYR A 31 6.58 -9.62 15.53
C TYR A 31 7.76 -8.78 16.04
N ALA A 32 8.90 -9.43 16.31
CA ALA A 32 10.14 -8.75 16.65
C ALA A 32 10.93 -8.46 15.36
N LEU A 33 11.21 -7.19 15.11
CA LEU A 33 12.02 -6.73 13.98
C LEU A 33 13.27 -6.04 14.51
N ASP A 34 14.42 -6.40 13.95
CA ASP A 34 15.67 -5.76 14.30
C ASP A 34 15.67 -4.27 13.89
N VAL A 35 16.22 -3.40 14.74
CA VAL A 35 16.25 -1.95 14.50
C VAL A 35 17.02 -1.60 13.23
N SER A 36 18.00 -2.43 12.84
CA SER A 36 18.73 -2.28 11.57
C SER A 36 17.81 -2.27 10.35
N ALA A 37 16.61 -2.82 10.44
CA ALA A 37 15.61 -2.73 9.38
C ALA A 37 15.27 -1.29 8.99
N TYR A 38 15.46 -0.33 9.89
CA TYR A 38 15.19 1.09 9.68
C TYR A 38 16.46 1.94 9.59
N THR A 39 17.60 1.44 10.08
CA THR A 39 18.84 2.23 10.19
C THR A 39 19.97 1.76 9.27
N ASP A 40 19.89 0.58 8.67
CA ASP A 40 20.93 0.06 7.77
C ASP A 40 20.87 0.75 6.39
N PRO A 41 21.89 1.58 6.05
CA PRO A 41 21.90 2.27 4.76
C PRO A 41 22.13 1.33 3.57
N ALA A 42 22.75 0.16 3.76
CA ALA A 42 22.93 -0.82 2.69
C ALA A 42 21.60 -1.48 2.33
N ARG A 43 20.82 -1.86 3.34
CA ARG A 43 19.45 -2.35 3.16
C ARG A 43 18.58 -1.33 2.46
N TYR A 44 18.58 -0.07 2.92
CA TYR A 44 17.81 0.99 2.28
C TYR A 44 18.13 1.13 0.79
N ARG A 45 19.41 1.20 0.42
CA ARG A 45 19.81 1.28 -1.00
C ARG A 45 19.29 0.07 -1.79
N HIS A 46 19.38 -1.13 -1.24
CA HIS A 46 18.88 -2.33 -1.89
C HIS A 46 17.36 -2.27 -2.12
N GLU A 47 16.58 -1.82 -1.13
CA GLU A 47 15.13 -1.65 -1.23
C GLU A 47 14.76 -0.59 -2.27
N VAL A 48 15.46 0.55 -2.31
CA VAL A 48 15.27 1.58 -3.35
C VAL A 48 15.47 1.01 -4.75
N GLU A 49 16.54 0.26 -4.99
CA GLU A 49 16.80 -0.33 -6.30
C GLU A 49 15.80 -1.43 -6.68
N LYS A 50 15.48 -2.34 -5.76
CA LYS A 50 14.69 -3.56 -6.08
C LYS A 50 13.19 -3.42 -5.94
N ILE A 51 12.73 -2.50 -5.12
CA ILE A 51 11.31 -2.31 -4.86
C ILE A 51 10.85 -1.02 -5.52
N PHE A 52 11.44 0.11 -5.15
CA PHE A 52 10.91 1.40 -5.56
C PHE A 52 11.24 1.76 -7.02
N ARG A 53 12.31 1.24 -7.60
CA ARG A 53 12.64 1.45 -9.02
C ARG A 53 12.13 0.36 -9.96
N GLU A 54 11.96 -0.88 -9.49
CA GLU A 54 11.57 -2.01 -10.34
C GLU A 54 10.08 -2.39 -10.25
N LYS A 55 9.34 -1.90 -9.24
CA LYS A 55 7.91 -2.21 -9.07
C LYS A 55 7.02 -1.00 -9.36
N PRO A 56 5.76 -1.22 -9.79
CA PRO A 56 4.80 -0.13 -9.95
C PRO A 56 4.57 0.63 -8.65
N LEU A 57 4.57 1.97 -8.74
CA LEU A 57 4.28 2.88 -7.64
C LEU A 57 3.03 3.70 -7.94
N ALA A 58 2.18 3.90 -6.94
CA ALA A 58 1.08 4.85 -7.02
C ALA A 58 1.62 6.26 -6.80
N LEU A 59 1.80 7.03 -7.89
CA LEU A 59 2.47 8.33 -7.83
C LEU A 59 1.51 9.52 -7.68
N VAL A 60 0.33 9.44 -8.28
CA VAL A 60 -0.63 10.56 -8.40
C VAL A 60 -2.05 9.99 -8.41
N LEU A 61 -3.00 10.72 -7.83
CA LEU A 61 -4.43 10.43 -7.97
C LEU A 61 -4.97 11.01 -9.27
N SER A 62 -5.90 10.31 -9.94
CA SER A 62 -6.46 10.77 -11.21
C SER A 62 -7.11 12.16 -11.15
N ILE A 63 -7.62 12.58 -9.98
CA ILE A 63 -8.20 13.90 -9.74
C ILE A 63 -7.16 15.04 -9.68
N GLU A 64 -5.89 14.73 -9.40
CA GLU A 64 -4.80 15.72 -9.43
C GLU A 64 -4.40 16.09 -10.88
N ILE A 65 -4.79 15.26 -11.85
CA ILE A 65 -4.59 15.46 -13.29
C ILE A 65 -5.92 15.24 -14.02
N ALA A 66 -6.98 15.94 -13.61
CA ALA A 66 -8.34 15.69 -14.11
C ALA A 66 -8.50 16.08 -15.59
N GLU A 67 -7.91 17.20 -16.01
CA GLU A 67 -8.09 17.76 -17.35
C GLU A 67 -7.09 17.18 -18.37
N PRO A 68 -7.46 17.03 -19.65
CA PRO A 68 -6.50 16.69 -20.71
C PRO A 68 -5.33 17.67 -20.74
N ASN A 69 -4.12 17.15 -20.96
CA ASN A 69 -2.86 17.92 -20.91
C ASN A 69 -2.49 18.50 -19.53
N SER A 70 -3.19 18.14 -18.45
CA SER A 70 -2.76 18.50 -17.10
C SER A 70 -1.59 17.62 -16.64
N TYR A 71 -0.77 18.15 -15.74
CA TYR A 71 0.38 17.42 -15.21
C TYR A 71 0.60 17.68 -13.72
N ARG A 72 1.30 16.74 -13.09
CA ARG A 72 1.82 16.84 -11.73
C ARG A 72 3.32 16.54 -11.74
N ALA A 73 4.11 17.51 -11.30
CA ALA A 73 5.53 17.30 -11.01
C ALA A 73 5.71 16.87 -9.54
N THR A 74 6.57 15.88 -9.31
CA THR A 74 6.91 15.36 -7.97
C THR A 74 8.32 14.75 -7.97
N GLU A 75 8.83 14.37 -6.81
CA GLU A 75 10.10 13.65 -6.66
C GLU A 75 9.82 12.29 -6.03
N VAL A 76 10.40 11.22 -6.61
CA VAL A 76 10.25 9.84 -6.17
C VAL A 76 11.63 9.23 -6.01
N CYS A 77 12.00 8.85 -4.79
CA CYS A 77 13.32 8.25 -4.49
C CYS A 77 14.50 9.05 -5.07
N GLY A 78 14.51 10.37 -4.88
CA GLY A 78 15.55 11.26 -5.41
C GLY A 78 15.47 11.52 -6.91
N THR A 79 14.41 11.06 -7.58
CA THR A 79 14.23 11.20 -9.03
C THR A 79 13.06 12.14 -9.32
N PRO A 80 13.28 13.29 -9.97
CA PRO A 80 12.20 14.15 -10.43
C PRO A 80 11.36 13.45 -11.51
N VAL A 81 10.04 13.46 -11.34
CA VAL A 81 9.08 12.82 -12.24
C VAL A 81 7.97 13.80 -12.59
N ILE A 82 7.51 13.76 -13.84
CA ILE A 82 6.30 14.44 -14.30
C ILE A 82 5.30 13.37 -14.72
N VAL A 83 4.12 13.41 -14.14
CA VAL A 83 2.98 12.57 -14.54
C VAL A 83 1.97 13.44 -15.28
N THR A 84 1.54 13.02 -16.46
CA THR A 84 0.64 13.79 -17.32
C THR A 84 -0.64 13.01 -17.60
N ARG A 85 -1.78 13.71 -17.75
CA ARG A 85 -2.91 13.21 -18.54
C ARG A 85 -2.68 13.62 -19.98
N ASP A 86 -2.77 12.67 -20.90
CA ASP A 86 -2.58 12.97 -22.32
C ASP A 86 -3.77 13.80 -22.86
N GLY A 87 -3.63 14.35 -24.06
CA GLY A 87 -4.71 15.09 -24.73
C GLY A 87 -5.96 14.24 -25.00
N ASP A 88 -5.77 12.93 -25.18
CA ASP A 88 -6.85 11.97 -25.47
C ASP A 88 -7.53 11.40 -24.21
N GLY A 89 -7.03 11.72 -23.01
CA GLY A 89 -7.60 11.33 -21.71
C GLY A 89 -6.79 10.32 -20.93
#